data_AF-A0A6G3X516-F1
#
_entry.id   AF-A0A6G3X516-F1
#
_cell.length_a   1.000
_cell.length_b   1.000
_cell.length_c   1.000
_cell.angle_alpha   90.00
_cell.angle_beta   90.00
_cell.angle_gamma   90.00
#
_symmetry.space_group_name_H-M   'P 1'
#
loop_
_entity.id
_entity.type
_entity.pdbx_description
1 polymer ?
#
loop_
_entity_poly.entity_id
_entity_poly.type
_entity_poly.pdbx_seq_one_letter_code
_entity_poly.pdbx_strand_id
1 'polypeptide(L)' 'MDYVMRTARADEWPQVRQLRLDALKDPAAPVAFLESYEEAVAKPDAFWRERAAAAAEDGG' A
#
# COMPACT_ATOMS: atom_id res chain seq x y z
N MET A 1 -11.16 -20.13 9.87
CA MET A 1 -11.14 -18.71 9.45
C MET A 1 -10.84 -18.75 7.97
N ASP A 2 -11.83 -18.45 7.15
CA ASP A 2 -11.70 -18.57 5.71
C ASP A 2 -11.27 -17.23 5.14
N TYR A 3 -10.15 -17.20 4.43
CA TYR A 3 -9.61 -16.01 3.78
C TYR A 3 -9.81 -16.11 2.28
N VAL A 4 -10.26 -15.02 1.66
CA VAL A 4 -10.39 -14.91 0.20
C VAL A 4 -9.28 -14.00 -0.32
N MET A 5 -8.44 -14.55 -1.19
CA MET A 5 -7.42 -13.77 -1.91
C MET A 5 -8.00 -13.31 -3.25
N ARG A 6 -7.84 -12.02 -3.56
CA ARG A 6 -8.27 -11.40 -4.82
C ARG A 6 -7.42 -10.18 -5.13
N THR A 7 -7.49 -9.72 -6.38
CA THR A 7 -6.91 -8.44 -6.80
C THR A 7 -7.49 -7.27 -5.99
N ALA A 8 -6.63 -6.31 -5.67
CA ALA A 8 -7.02 -5.06 -5.01
C ALA A 8 -7.78 -4.17 -5.99
N ARG A 9 -8.77 -3.41 -5.51
CA ARG A 9 -9.49 -2.42 -6.31
C ARG A 9 -8.97 -1.01 -6.04
N ALA A 10 -9.09 -0.12 -7.02
CA ALA A 10 -8.58 1.25 -6.93
C ALA A 10 -9.22 2.06 -5.78
N ASP A 11 -10.50 1.82 -5.48
CA ASP A 11 -11.23 2.46 -4.40
C ASP A 11 -10.80 1.99 -3.00
N GLU A 12 -10.04 0.90 -2.91
CA GLU A 12 -9.48 0.35 -1.67
C GLU A 12 -8.12 0.98 -1.31
N TRP A 13 -7.79 2.11 -1.94
CA TRP A 13 -6.57 2.88 -1.67
C TRP A 13 -6.33 3.21 -0.18
N PRO A 14 -7.35 3.46 0.67
CA PRO A 14 -7.11 3.70 2.10
C PRO A 14 -6.53 2.48 2.80
N GLN A 15 -7.02 1.28 2.46
CA GLN A 15 -6.53 0.00 3.00
C GLN A 15 -5.13 -0.30 2.49
N VAL A 16 -4.85 -0.02 1.21
CA VAL A 16 -3.49 -0.13 0.63
C VAL A 16 -2.51 0.78 1.35
N ARG A 17 -2.90 2.04 1.62
CA ARG A 17 -2.11 2.98 2.41
C ARG A 17 -1.85 2.44 3.81
N GLN A 18 -2.89 2.02 4.52
CA GLN A 18 -2.76 1.51 5.89
C GLN A 18 -1.82 0.30 5.95
N LEU A 19 -1.98 -0.67 5.05
CA LEU A 19 -1.13 -1.85 4.98
C LEU A 19 0.34 -1.49 4.74
N ARG A 20 0.61 -0.53 3.83
CA ARG A 20 1.97 -0.04 3.59
C ARG A 20 2.55 0.66 4.82
N LEU A 21 1.79 1.55 5.44
CA LEU A 21 2.22 2.28 6.63
C LEU A 21 2.53 1.35 7.81
N ASP A 22 1.77 0.28 7.98
CA ASP A 22 2.06 -0.71 9.02
C ASP A 22 3.29 -1.55 8.68
N ALA A 23 3.48 -1.93 7.40
CA ALA A 23 4.68 -2.63 6.96
C ALA A 23 5.97 -1.81 7.17
N LEU A 24 5.90 -0.48 7.00
CA LEU A 24 7.04 0.42 7.18
C LEU A 24 7.48 0.60 8.64
N LYS A 25 6.68 0.15 9.61
CA LYS A 25 7.07 0.14 11.05
C LYS A 25 7.92 -1.07 11.42
N ASP A 26 8.02 -2.08 10.54
CA ASP A 26 8.86 -3.24 10.77
C ASP A 26 10.35 -2.82 10.78
N PRO A 27 11.17 -3.23 11.77
CA PRO A 27 12.61 -2.95 11.78
C PRO A 27 13.36 -3.42 10.53
N ALA A 28 12.87 -4.46 9.84
CA ALA A 28 13.42 -4.98 8.60
C ALA A 28 12.88 -4.27 7.34
N ALA A 29 11.94 -3.32 7.47
CA ALA A 29 11.38 -2.57 6.36
C ALA A 29 12.43 -1.95 5.41
N PRO A 30 13.58 -1.41 5.89
CA PRO A 30 14.60 -0.87 4.99
C PRO A 30 15.20 -1.87 4.00
N VAL A 31 15.06 -3.18 4.27
CA VAL A 31 15.53 -4.25 3.37
C VAL A 31 14.55 -4.47 2.21
N ALA A 32 13.25 -4.34 2.46
CA ALA A 32 12.19 -4.60 1.48
C ALA A 32 11.68 -3.33 0.80
N PHE A 33 11.82 -2.18 1.44
CA PHE A 33 11.27 -0.91 1.02
C PHE A 33 12.35 0.17 1.02
N LEU A 34 12.42 0.90 -0.09
CA LEU A 34 13.29 2.08 -0.25
C LEU A 34 12.56 3.37 0.19
N GLU A 35 11.67 3.26 1.17
CA GLU A 35 10.84 4.36 1.69
C GLU A 35 10.71 4.19 3.20
N SER A 36 10.74 5.30 3.95
CA SER A 36 10.49 5.34 5.40
C SER A 36 9.02 5.60 5.74
N TYR A 37 8.63 5.30 6.98
CA TYR A 37 7.28 5.60 7.46
C TYR A 37 6.95 7.10 7.38
N GLU A 38 7.92 7.94 7.76
CA GLU A 38 7.80 9.40 7.77
C GLU A 38 7.59 9.97 6.35
N GLU A 39 8.30 9.43 5.36
CA GLU A 39 8.11 9.81 3.96
C GLU A 39 6.74 9.39 3.44
N ALA A 40 6.31 8.17 3.78
CA ALA A 40 5.04 7.60 3.31
C ALA A 40 3.83 8.33 3.91
N VAL A 41 3.86 8.69 5.20
CA VAL A 41 2.74 9.38 5.85
C VAL A 41 2.53 10.79 5.29
N ALA A 42 3.62 11.44 4.84
CA ALA A 42 3.58 12.77 4.23
C ALA A 42 3.06 12.76 2.78
N LYS A 43 2.90 11.60 2.14
CA LYS A 43 2.35 11.51 0.78
C LYS A 43 0.87 11.93 0.77
N PRO A 44 0.44 12.74 -0.21
CA PRO A 44 -0.96 13.11 -0.36
C PRO A 44 -1.80 11.90 -0.79
N ASP A 45 -3.11 11.94 -0.53
CA ASP A 45 -4.02 10.86 -0.93
C ASP A 45 -4.01 10.55 -2.43
N ALA A 46 -3.69 11.53 -3.29
CA ALA A 46 -3.56 11.33 -4.72
C ALA A 46 -2.51 10.27 -5.09
N PHE A 47 -1.38 10.24 -4.37
CA PHE A 47 -0.33 9.23 -4.55
C PHE A 47 -0.85 7.82 -4.25
N TRP A 48 -1.64 7.68 -3.18
CA TRP A 48 -2.21 6.38 -2.79
C TRP A 48 -3.30 5.91 -3.75
N ARG A 49 -4.12 6.83 -4.26
CA ARG A 49 -5.12 6.52 -5.29
C ARG A 49 -4.47 6.03 -6.57
N GLU A 50 -3.45 6.73 -7.06
CA GLU A 50 -2.69 6.32 -8.25
C GLU A 50 -2.04 4.95 -8.06
N ARG A 51 -1.39 4.74 -6.90
CA ARG A 51 -0.77 3.45 -6.55
C ARG A 51 -1.78 2.31 -6.54
N ALA A 52 -2.97 2.52 -5.97
CA ALA A 52 -4.02 1.51 -5.91
C ALA A 52 -4.63 1.23 -7.30
N ALA A 53 -4.77 2.26 -8.14
CA ALA A 53 -5.21 2.10 -9.53
C ALA A 53 -4.23 1.24 -10.33
N ALA A 54 -2.93 1.56 -10.27
CA ALA A 54 -1.89 0.76 -10.95
C ALA A 54 -1.90 -0.71 -10.50
N ALA A 55 -2.03 -0.97 -9.20
CA ALA A 55 -2.11 -2.33 -8.68
C ALA A 55 -3.39 -3.08 -9.10
N ALA A 56 -4.48 -2.36 -9.35
CA ALA A 56 -5.74 -2.94 -9.85
C ALA A 56 -5.66 -3.26 -11.35
N GLU A 57 -4.93 -2.44 -12.13
CA GLU A 57 -4.70 -2.63 -13.57
C GLU A 57 -3.75 -3.80 -13.84
N ASP A 58 -2.66 -3.94 -13.08
CA ASP A 58 -1.68 -5.02 -13.23
C ASP A 58 -2.25 -6.41 -12.88
N GLY A 59 -3.35 -6.47 -12.14
CA GLY A 59 -4.01 -7.71 -11.74
C GLY A 59 -5.21 -8.12 -12.60
N GLY A 60 -5.40 -7.46 -13.75
CA GLY A 60 -6.46 -7.73 -14.74
C GLY A 60 -6.01 -8.58 -15.93
#